data_AF-A0A0D2Y1R1-F1
#
_entry.id   AF-A0A0D2Y1R1-F1
#
_cell.length_a   1.000
_cell.length_b   1.000
_cell.length_c   1.000
_cell.angle_alpha   90.00
_cell.angle_beta   90.00
_cell.angle_gamma   90.00
#
_symmetry.space_group_name_H-M   'P 1'
#
loop_
_entity.id
_entity.type
_entity.pdbx_description
1 polymer ?
#
loop_
_entity_poly.entity_id
_entity_poly.type
_entity_poly.pdbx_seq_one_letter_code
_entity_poly.pdbx_strand_id
1 'polypeptide(L)'
;MVLLLQDTPIATNSVLAISSKPGDMARSDSSASSATEDEHIALSETSWSEGAADTKEDDIHEQKHALHKILSELFEENILAKPCRAASRVLQGFIPAHDGFPEIVPQQGPRQGHWEFREPEFWTCGFFPGTLYALLERSIRYPGSLRADNPENRSSTIIRNYLLPLCKSWSEPLHAMASRTDTHDIGFIIMPALRRDWELFGTERSLASIVQAAHSLATRYVPAAGAIRSWDCLLKKDITVTDMENNLLVIIDSMCNLDLLFYAAAQTGEQRLADIAASHATTLLKTHLRPESVRFTAKHGYQGQLYSTCHVANVDPQTGDLKWRRTAQGYDDHSTWSRGQAWAILGYAQTYNWTKDESFLDAACGCAEYFLYRLETSPSFVELPIETGRGHANPHRGRHVPLWDFDAPIENPQDPLRDSSAGAIAANGMLLLSQALAALGRHTMSRRFSDASIEIVKDTLDVCLATEKAKLTTSGNNGTFIKVEDVVLGATFDALLKHGTANNNENARRR
;
A
#
# COMPACT_ATOMS: atom_id res chain seq x y z
N MET A 1 -4.52 4.59 -8.21
CA MET A 1 -5.63 5.07 -9.04
C MET A 1 -5.08 5.97 -10.12
N VAL A 2 -5.40 5.66 -11.37
CA VAL A 2 -4.94 6.28 -12.61
C VAL A 2 -4.92 7.81 -12.55
N LEU A 3 -3.72 8.42 -12.52
CA LEU A 3 -3.40 9.80 -12.95
C LEU A 3 -1.88 10.09 -12.80
N LEU A 4 -1.02 9.24 -13.36
CA LEU A 4 0.42 9.55 -13.54
C LEU A 4 0.88 9.37 -15.00
N LEU A 5 -0.06 9.38 -15.93
CA LEU A 5 0.23 9.39 -17.36
C LEU A 5 -0.71 10.40 -18.02
N GLN A 6 -0.37 11.68 -17.90
CA GLN A 6 -0.70 12.72 -18.87
C GLN A 6 0.18 13.96 -18.60
N ASP A 7 0.96 14.28 -19.64
CA ASP A 7 1.56 15.58 -19.98
C ASP A 7 2.69 16.15 -19.11
N THR A 8 3.91 15.67 -19.37
CA THR A 8 5.12 16.50 -19.29
C THR A 8 5.22 17.36 -20.56
N PRO A 9 5.06 18.69 -20.50
CA PRO A 9 5.43 19.53 -21.64
C PRO A 9 6.96 19.57 -21.74
N ILE A 10 7.45 19.18 -22.91
CA ILE A 10 8.84 19.33 -23.35
C ILE A 10 9.21 20.81 -23.21
N ALA A 11 10.04 21.14 -22.23
CA ALA A 11 10.66 22.45 -22.12
C ALA A 11 11.69 22.59 -23.25
N THR A 12 11.26 23.15 -24.37
CA THR A 12 12.16 23.64 -25.41
C THR A 12 12.90 24.87 -24.89
N ASN A 13 14.21 24.72 -24.70
CA ASN A 13 15.14 25.82 -24.50
C ASN A 13 15.06 26.80 -25.68
N SER A 14 14.60 28.03 -25.42
CA SER A 14 14.90 29.17 -26.28
C SER A 14 15.39 30.34 -25.43
N VAL A 15 16.69 30.57 -25.52
CA VAL A 15 17.40 31.74 -25.00
C VAL A 15 16.89 32.98 -25.74
N LEU A 16 16.26 33.91 -25.03
CA LEU A 16 15.98 35.26 -25.53
C LEU A 16 17.19 36.16 -25.25
N ALA A 17 18.01 36.38 -26.28
CA ALA A 17 18.97 37.46 -26.34
C ALA A 17 18.36 38.66 -27.07
N ILE A 18 18.42 39.81 -26.42
CA ILE A 18 18.02 41.12 -26.94
C ILE A 18 19.13 41.64 -27.86
N SER A 19 18.81 41.98 -29.11
CA SER A 19 19.54 43.02 -29.87
C SER A 19 18.74 43.49 -31.10
N SER A 20 19.09 44.68 -31.56
CA SER A 20 18.39 45.70 -32.36
C SER A 20 18.08 45.42 -33.85
N LYS A 21 17.02 46.10 -34.33
CA LYS A 21 16.62 46.54 -35.71
C LYS A 21 17.77 47.05 -36.63
N PRO A 22 17.54 47.44 -37.92
CA PRO A 22 16.39 47.27 -38.86
C PRO A 22 16.77 46.89 -40.32
N GLY A 23 15.78 46.65 -41.21
CA GLY A 23 15.88 47.08 -42.63
C GLY A 23 15.31 46.15 -43.72
N ASP A 24 14.50 46.76 -44.61
CA ASP A 24 14.06 46.39 -45.98
C ASP A 24 13.07 45.22 -46.19
N MET A 25 11.82 45.44 -46.64
CA MET A 25 11.24 45.98 -47.89
C MET A 25 11.21 45.01 -49.08
N ALA A 26 10.03 45.00 -49.75
CA ALA A 26 9.66 44.40 -51.05
C ALA A 26 9.26 42.91 -51.05
N ARG A 27 8.30 42.40 -51.84
CA ARG A 27 7.07 42.84 -52.57
C ARG A 27 6.54 41.57 -53.29
N SER A 28 5.34 41.65 -53.87
CA SER A 28 4.71 40.81 -54.92
C SER A 28 4.26 39.39 -54.53
N ASP A 29 2.95 39.10 -54.54
CA ASP A 29 2.05 38.77 -55.70
C ASP A 29 2.32 37.35 -56.23
N SER A 30 1.40 36.52 -56.71
CA SER A 30 -0.07 36.39 -56.76
C SER A 30 -0.34 35.12 -57.62
N SER A 31 -1.59 34.59 -57.60
CA SER A 31 -2.22 33.67 -58.59
C SER A 31 -1.68 32.22 -58.68
N ALA A 32 -2.46 31.13 -58.61
CA ALA A 32 -3.77 30.72 -59.16
C ALA A 32 -3.74 30.13 -60.59
N SER A 33 -3.98 28.81 -60.70
CA SER A 33 -4.81 28.08 -61.71
C SER A 33 -4.71 26.58 -61.36
N SER A 34 -5.77 25.80 -61.13
CA SER A 34 -6.95 25.40 -61.93
C SER A 34 -6.61 24.54 -63.16
N ALA A 35 -6.92 23.25 -63.06
CA ALA A 35 -7.29 22.40 -64.19
C ALA A 35 -8.44 21.49 -63.75
N THR A 36 -9.54 21.62 -64.48
CA THR A 36 -10.80 20.88 -64.45
C THR A 36 -10.71 19.63 -65.32
N GLU A 37 -11.42 18.56 -64.96
CA GLU A 37 -12.43 17.94 -65.84
C GLU A 37 -13.23 16.83 -65.12
N ASP A 38 -14.54 16.96 -65.31
CA ASP A 38 -15.73 16.11 -65.08
C ASP A 38 -15.54 14.62 -65.48
N GLU A 39 -16.39 13.63 -65.19
CA GLU A 39 -17.68 13.42 -64.52
C GLU A 39 -17.79 11.88 -64.39
N HIS A 40 -18.39 11.35 -63.32
CA HIS A 40 -19.47 10.35 -63.38
C HIS A 40 -19.72 9.70 -62.01
N ILE A 41 -20.94 9.93 -61.53
CA ILE A 41 -21.57 9.37 -60.34
C ILE A 41 -21.84 7.88 -60.57
N ALA A 42 -21.30 7.03 -59.69
CA ALA A 42 -21.82 5.69 -59.43
C ALA A 42 -21.71 5.42 -57.91
N LEU A 43 -22.87 5.34 -57.27
CA LEU A 43 -23.03 4.93 -55.86
C LEU A 43 -22.51 3.50 -55.66
N SER A 44 -21.62 3.33 -54.69
CA SER A 44 -21.22 2.02 -54.17
C SER A 44 -20.71 2.20 -52.74
N GLU A 45 -21.50 1.72 -51.79
CA GLU A 45 -21.17 1.58 -50.37
C GLU A 45 -19.95 0.69 -50.18
N THR A 46 -18.97 1.13 -49.39
CA THR A 46 -18.15 0.20 -48.57
C THR A 46 -17.78 0.84 -47.24
N SER A 47 -18.33 0.22 -46.21
CA SER A 47 -18.05 0.26 -44.78
C SER A 47 -16.56 0.45 -44.43
N TRP A 48 -16.29 1.43 -43.57
CA TRP A 48 -15.08 1.47 -42.75
C TRP A 48 -15.45 1.12 -41.31
N SER A 49 -14.72 0.16 -40.76
CA SER A 49 -14.94 -0.52 -39.49
C SER A 49 -14.75 0.40 -38.28
N GLU A 50 -15.84 0.78 -37.63
CA GLU A 50 -15.91 1.04 -36.18
C GLU A 50 -15.96 -0.33 -35.49
N GLY A 51 -14.93 -0.68 -34.70
CA GLY A 51 -14.93 -1.98 -34.01
C GLY A 51 -13.73 -2.28 -33.10
N ALA A 52 -12.68 -1.46 -33.15
CA ALA A 52 -11.49 -1.63 -32.31
C ALA A 52 -11.46 -0.74 -31.05
N ALA A 53 -12.38 0.23 -30.94
CA ALA A 53 -12.47 1.14 -29.77
C ALA A 53 -13.51 0.65 -28.74
N ASP A 54 -14.69 0.24 -29.18
CA ASP A 54 -15.78 -0.24 -28.29
C ASP A 54 -15.41 -1.50 -27.50
N THR A 55 -14.64 -2.42 -28.11
CA THR A 55 -14.27 -3.69 -27.45
C THR A 55 -13.34 -3.50 -26.25
N LYS A 56 -12.52 -2.44 -26.20
CA LYS A 56 -11.68 -2.15 -25.03
C LYS A 56 -12.45 -1.48 -23.90
N GLU A 57 -13.41 -0.61 -24.22
CA GLU A 57 -14.25 0.02 -23.19
C GLU A 57 -15.21 -0.99 -22.56
N ASP A 58 -15.81 -1.87 -23.38
CA ASP A 58 -16.67 -2.95 -22.90
C ASP A 58 -15.91 -3.97 -22.03
N ASP A 59 -14.71 -4.41 -22.43
CA ASP A 59 -13.89 -5.38 -21.66
C ASP A 59 -13.38 -4.79 -20.32
N ILE A 60 -13.08 -3.49 -20.28
CA ILE A 60 -12.73 -2.77 -19.04
C ILE A 60 -13.97 -2.59 -18.14
N HIS A 61 -15.14 -2.30 -18.73
CA HIS A 61 -16.38 -2.12 -17.99
C HIS A 61 -16.88 -3.44 -17.40
N GLU A 62 -16.80 -4.54 -18.15
CA GLU A 62 -17.17 -5.89 -17.73
C GLU A 62 -16.22 -6.40 -16.62
N GLN A 63 -14.91 -6.18 -16.73
CA GLN A 63 -13.94 -6.48 -15.67
C GLN A 63 -14.21 -5.70 -14.37
N LYS A 64 -14.57 -4.40 -14.46
CA LYS A 64 -14.92 -3.59 -13.27
C LYS A 64 -16.18 -4.10 -12.57
N HIS A 65 -17.19 -4.50 -13.34
CA HIS A 65 -18.41 -5.11 -12.80
C HIS A 65 -18.14 -6.47 -12.16
N ALA A 66 -17.26 -7.28 -12.76
CA ALA A 66 -16.82 -8.55 -12.18
C ALA A 66 -16.09 -8.34 -10.84
N LEU A 67 -15.19 -7.36 -10.73
CA LEU A 67 -14.43 -7.12 -9.50
C LEU A 67 -15.32 -6.66 -8.33
N HIS A 68 -16.28 -5.75 -8.57
CA HIS A 68 -17.23 -5.32 -7.54
C HIS A 68 -18.12 -6.47 -7.04
N LYS A 69 -18.38 -7.46 -7.90
CA LYS A 69 -19.11 -8.67 -7.51
C LYS A 69 -18.23 -9.61 -6.68
N ILE A 70 -16.96 -9.78 -7.07
CA ILE A 70 -15.99 -10.66 -6.38
C ILE A 70 -15.62 -10.11 -4.99
N LEU A 71 -15.38 -8.81 -4.88
CA LEU A 71 -14.92 -8.13 -3.66
C LEU A 71 -16.02 -7.27 -3.02
N SER A 72 -17.27 -7.72 -3.10
CA SER A 72 -18.42 -6.90 -2.68
C SER A 72 -18.37 -6.46 -1.21
N GLU A 73 -17.81 -7.31 -0.33
CA GLU A 73 -17.63 -7.04 1.10
C GLU A 73 -16.68 -5.87 1.38
N LEU A 74 -15.71 -5.60 0.50
CA LEU A 74 -14.77 -4.48 0.62
C LEU A 74 -15.47 -3.11 0.52
N PHE A 75 -16.68 -3.11 -0.05
CA PHE A 75 -17.49 -1.92 -0.31
C PHE A 75 -18.76 -1.88 0.55
N GLU A 76 -18.93 -2.81 1.49
CA GLU A 76 -20.04 -2.75 2.44
C GLU A 76 -19.93 -1.54 3.38
N GLU A 77 -21.09 -1.08 3.87
CA GLU A 77 -21.19 0.05 4.79
C GLU A 77 -20.31 -0.14 6.04
N ASN A 78 -20.18 -1.38 6.52
CA ASN A 78 -19.35 -1.73 7.67
C ASN A 78 -17.87 -1.31 7.53
N ILE A 79 -17.32 -1.33 6.31
CA ILE A 79 -15.94 -0.92 6.03
C ILE A 79 -15.72 0.57 6.30
N LEU A 80 -16.77 1.38 6.12
CA LEU A 80 -16.81 2.79 6.47
C LEU A 80 -17.19 2.99 7.94
N ALA A 81 -18.22 2.30 8.41
CA ALA A 81 -18.81 2.51 9.73
C ALA A 81 -17.84 2.19 10.87
N LYS A 82 -17.07 1.10 10.80
CA LYS A 82 -16.15 0.71 11.90
C LYS A 82 -15.06 1.76 12.18
N PRO A 83 -14.28 2.23 11.18
CA PRO A 83 -13.33 3.33 11.40
C PRO A 83 -14.01 4.60 11.90
N CYS A 84 -15.20 4.95 11.38
CA CYS A 84 -15.99 6.06 11.88
C CYS A 84 -16.36 5.90 13.37
N ARG A 85 -16.78 4.71 13.80
CA ARG A 85 -17.10 4.40 15.21
C ARG A 85 -15.88 4.65 16.09
N ALA A 86 -14.74 4.08 15.73
CA ALA A 86 -13.49 4.25 16.47
C ALA A 86 -13.06 5.72 16.53
N ALA A 87 -13.18 6.44 15.40
CA ALA A 87 -12.79 7.83 15.30
C ALA A 87 -13.73 8.78 16.04
N SER A 88 -15.03 8.46 16.14
CA SER A 88 -16.06 9.32 16.75
C SER A 88 -15.83 9.63 18.23
N ARG A 89 -14.95 8.88 18.91
CA ARG A 89 -14.52 9.15 20.29
C ARG A 89 -13.98 10.57 20.46
N VAL A 90 -13.39 11.17 19.43
CA VAL A 90 -12.90 12.56 19.50
C VAL A 90 -14.02 13.58 19.69
N LEU A 91 -15.21 13.27 19.18
CA LEU A 91 -16.42 14.08 19.40
C LEU A 91 -16.92 13.98 20.85
N GLN A 92 -16.39 13.02 21.62
CA GLN A 92 -16.70 12.77 23.03
C GLN A 92 -15.55 13.21 23.96
N GLY A 93 -14.59 14.00 23.45
CA GLY A 93 -13.50 14.57 24.24
C GLY A 93 -12.20 13.76 24.24
N PHE A 94 -12.11 12.66 23.48
CA PHE A 94 -10.85 11.95 23.25
C PHE A 94 -9.89 12.79 22.41
N ILE A 95 -8.65 12.96 22.83
CA ILE A 95 -7.64 13.78 22.17
C ILE A 95 -6.48 12.86 21.73
N PRO A 96 -6.31 12.56 20.42
CA PRO A 96 -5.28 11.63 19.94
C PRO A 96 -3.85 11.98 20.39
N ALA A 97 -3.54 13.28 20.53
CA ALA A 97 -2.23 13.73 21.02
C ALA A 97 -1.92 13.28 22.47
N HIS A 98 -2.95 13.09 23.30
CA HIS A 98 -2.83 12.73 24.70
C HIS A 98 -3.19 11.26 24.96
N ASP A 99 -4.31 10.82 24.38
CA ASP A 99 -4.90 9.50 24.64
C ASP A 99 -4.36 8.40 23.70
N GLY A 100 -3.61 8.79 22.67
CA GLY A 100 -2.92 7.88 21.77
C GLY A 100 -3.74 7.41 20.56
N PHE A 101 -3.20 6.42 19.86
CA PHE A 101 -3.70 5.91 18.58
C PHE A 101 -4.06 4.42 18.66
N PRO A 102 -5.10 3.97 17.95
CA PRO A 102 -5.41 2.55 17.80
C PRO A 102 -4.23 1.77 17.21
N GLU A 103 -3.78 0.69 17.87
CA GLU A 103 -2.67 -0.15 17.42
C GLU A 103 -3.14 -1.56 17.03
N ILE A 104 -3.69 -2.31 17.99
CA ILE A 104 -4.12 -3.71 17.81
C ILE A 104 -5.50 -3.97 18.40
N VAL A 105 -6.20 -4.98 17.89
CA VAL A 105 -7.42 -5.52 18.50
C VAL A 105 -7.17 -6.97 18.90
N PRO A 106 -7.08 -7.28 20.21
CA PRO A 106 -6.88 -8.65 20.68
C PRO A 106 -7.98 -9.58 20.19
N GLN A 107 -7.59 -10.77 19.74
CA GLN A 107 -8.53 -11.81 19.31
C GLN A 107 -9.15 -12.57 20.50
N GLN A 108 -8.50 -12.53 21.66
CA GLN A 108 -8.86 -13.28 22.85
C GLN A 108 -8.52 -12.48 24.12
N GLY A 109 -9.08 -12.89 25.26
CA GLY A 109 -8.80 -12.30 26.57
C GLY A 109 -9.71 -11.12 26.94
N PRO A 110 -9.44 -10.45 28.07
CA PRO A 110 -10.37 -9.47 28.65
C PRO A 110 -10.64 -8.23 27.79
N ARG A 111 -9.70 -7.87 26.90
CA ARG A 111 -9.83 -6.75 25.94
C ARG A 111 -10.18 -7.22 24.52
N GLN A 112 -10.64 -8.45 24.37
CA GLN A 112 -11.02 -9.01 23.07
C GLN A 112 -11.96 -8.07 22.31
N GLY A 113 -11.69 -7.86 21.03
CA GLY A 113 -12.56 -7.08 20.15
C GLY A 113 -12.49 -5.56 20.33
N HIS A 114 -11.68 -5.04 21.25
CA HIS A 114 -11.51 -3.61 21.46
C HIS A 114 -10.09 -3.13 21.11
N TRP A 115 -9.99 -1.91 20.57
CA TRP A 115 -8.68 -1.29 20.31
C TRP A 115 -7.85 -1.15 21.59
N GLU A 116 -6.61 -1.62 21.52
CA GLU A 116 -5.52 -1.20 22.39
C GLU A 116 -4.83 0.02 21.76
N PHE A 117 -4.53 1.02 22.59
CA PHE A 117 -3.99 2.30 22.17
C PHE A 117 -2.51 2.43 22.52
N ARG A 118 -1.79 3.20 21.72
CA ARG A 118 -0.38 3.55 21.93
C ARG A 118 -0.10 5.03 21.81
N GLU A 119 0.98 5.42 22.45
CA GLU A 119 1.56 6.75 22.36
C GLU A 119 1.76 7.21 20.90
N PRO A 120 1.59 8.51 20.59
CA PRO A 120 1.79 9.06 19.24
C PRO A 120 3.18 8.80 18.66
N GLU A 121 4.19 8.58 19.50
CA GLU A 121 5.56 8.26 19.09
C GLU A 121 5.71 6.84 18.56
N PHE A 122 4.69 5.99 18.72
CA PHE A 122 4.75 4.63 18.21
C PHE A 122 4.52 4.58 16.69
N TRP A 123 5.24 3.68 16.02
CA TRP A 123 5.37 3.67 14.55
C TRP A 123 4.05 3.49 13.77
N THR A 124 3.02 2.93 14.41
CA THR A 124 1.73 2.65 13.76
C THR A 124 0.74 3.82 13.77
N CYS A 125 1.05 4.93 14.46
CA CYS A 125 0.11 6.03 14.68
C CYS A 125 -0.42 6.68 13.39
N GLY A 126 0.33 6.60 12.29
CA GLY A 126 -0.08 7.13 10.98
C GLY A 126 -1.15 6.31 10.26
N PHE A 127 -1.30 5.01 10.56
CA PHE A 127 -2.20 4.13 9.79
C PHE A 127 -3.68 4.38 10.06
N PHE A 128 -4.06 4.69 11.30
CA PHE A 128 -5.46 4.97 11.64
C PHE A 128 -5.99 6.25 10.95
N PRO A 129 -5.37 7.43 11.09
CA PRO A 129 -5.75 8.60 10.31
C PRO A 129 -5.61 8.36 8.80
N GLY A 130 -4.62 7.58 8.36
CA GLY A 130 -4.49 7.18 6.95
C GLY A 130 -5.70 6.39 6.44
N THR A 131 -6.28 5.53 7.27
CA THR A 131 -7.51 4.78 6.95
C THR A 131 -8.70 5.73 6.79
N LEU A 132 -8.84 6.72 7.68
CA LEU A 132 -9.90 7.74 7.58
C LEU A 132 -9.76 8.56 6.28
N TYR A 133 -8.53 8.97 5.96
CA TYR A 133 -8.24 9.68 4.71
C TYR A 133 -8.47 8.81 3.47
N ALA A 134 -8.18 7.51 3.52
CA ALA A 134 -8.47 6.60 2.40
C ALA A 134 -9.98 6.45 2.15
N LEU A 135 -10.79 6.44 3.22
CA LEU A 135 -12.25 6.46 3.12
C LEU A 135 -12.78 7.79 2.58
N LEU A 136 -12.20 8.91 3.03
CA LEU A 136 -12.52 10.25 2.52
C LEU A 136 -12.16 10.38 1.03
N GLU A 137 -10.97 9.94 0.64
CA GLU A 137 -10.52 9.88 -0.76
C GLU A 137 -11.48 9.05 -1.62
N ARG A 138 -11.85 7.84 -1.15
CA ARG A 138 -12.83 6.98 -1.82
C ARG A 138 -14.16 7.71 -2.00
N SER A 139 -14.63 8.40 -0.97
CA SER A 139 -15.89 9.17 -1.04
C SER A 139 -15.84 10.31 -2.06
N ILE A 140 -14.66 10.92 -2.28
CA ILE A 140 -14.46 12.03 -3.20
C ILE A 140 -14.32 11.52 -4.64
N ARG A 141 -13.39 10.59 -4.85
CA ARG A 141 -13.01 10.14 -6.19
C ARG A 141 -13.94 9.08 -6.76
N TYR A 142 -14.59 8.29 -5.90
CA TYR A 142 -15.50 7.20 -6.27
C TYR A 142 -16.79 7.22 -5.43
N PRO A 143 -17.61 8.29 -5.52
CA PRO A 143 -18.82 8.42 -4.70
C PRO A 143 -19.79 7.24 -4.88
N GLY A 144 -19.86 6.62 -6.07
CA GLY A 144 -20.70 5.44 -6.32
C GLY A 144 -20.24 4.15 -5.65
N SER A 145 -19.03 4.11 -5.09
CA SER A 145 -18.52 2.94 -4.35
C SER A 145 -18.99 2.89 -2.89
N LEU A 146 -19.61 3.97 -2.39
CA LEU A 146 -20.17 4.02 -1.05
C LEU A 146 -21.52 3.29 -1.04
N ARG A 147 -21.56 2.10 -0.45
CA ARG A 147 -22.82 1.40 -0.19
C ARG A 147 -23.28 1.78 1.21
N ALA A 148 -24.50 2.28 1.31
CA ALA A 148 -25.22 2.44 2.56
C ALA A 148 -26.63 1.88 2.39
N ASP A 149 -27.10 1.14 3.38
CA ASP A 149 -28.40 0.47 3.32
C ASP A 149 -29.54 1.50 3.25
N ASN A 150 -29.39 2.63 3.95
CA ASN A 150 -30.34 3.75 3.89
C ASN A 150 -29.95 4.77 2.78
N PRO A 151 -30.83 5.06 1.80
CA PRO A 151 -30.60 6.08 0.77
C PRO A 151 -30.23 7.47 1.31
N GLU A 152 -30.76 7.88 2.47
CA GLU A 152 -30.42 9.17 3.09
C GLU A 152 -28.97 9.24 3.58
N ASN A 153 -28.40 8.08 3.95
CA ASN A 153 -26.99 7.93 4.36
C ASN A 153 -26.04 7.84 3.15
N ARG A 154 -26.55 7.77 1.91
CA ARG A 154 -25.74 7.74 0.69
C ARG A 154 -25.24 9.10 0.25
N SER A 155 -25.64 10.18 0.94
CA SER A 155 -25.14 11.51 0.61
C SER A 155 -23.64 11.58 0.87
N SER A 156 -22.85 11.49 -0.21
CA SER A 156 -21.40 11.64 -0.16
C SER A 156 -20.99 12.94 0.53
N THR A 157 -21.78 14.01 0.41
CA THR A 157 -21.58 15.27 1.12
C THR A 157 -21.69 15.11 2.63
N ILE A 158 -22.70 14.40 3.14
CA ILE A 158 -22.87 14.15 4.59
C ILE A 158 -21.70 13.33 5.12
N ILE A 159 -21.31 12.26 4.42
CA ILE A 159 -20.16 11.42 4.79
C ILE A 159 -18.85 12.22 4.80
N ARG A 160 -18.60 13.05 3.78
CA ARG A 160 -17.41 13.90 3.70
C ARG A 160 -17.37 14.92 4.84
N ASN A 161 -18.50 15.58 5.13
CA ASN A 161 -18.60 16.55 6.23
C ASN A 161 -18.39 15.91 7.61
N TYR A 162 -18.72 14.62 7.75
CA TYR A 162 -18.47 13.88 8.97
C TYR A 162 -17.02 13.38 9.09
N LEU A 163 -16.46 12.83 8.01
CA LEU A 163 -15.10 12.29 7.99
C LEU A 163 -14.03 13.37 8.10
N LEU A 164 -14.19 14.53 7.45
CA LEU A 164 -13.14 15.53 7.35
C LEU A 164 -12.66 16.05 8.72
N PRO A 165 -13.54 16.45 9.67
CA PRO A 165 -13.11 16.84 11.00
C PRO A 165 -12.37 15.72 11.73
N LEU A 166 -12.85 14.47 11.62
CA LEU A 166 -12.19 13.30 12.21
C LEU A 166 -10.79 13.11 11.63
N CYS A 167 -10.66 13.16 10.30
CA CYS A 167 -9.37 13.06 9.61
C CYS A 167 -8.39 14.09 10.16
N LYS A 168 -8.80 15.36 10.24
CA LYS A 168 -7.97 16.47 10.75
C LYS A 168 -7.58 16.27 12.22
N SER A 169 -8.52 15.89 13.09
CA SER A 169 -8.25 15.66 14.51
C SER A 169 -7.27 14.51 14.74
N TRP A 170 -7.41 13.40 14.00
CA TRP A 170 -6.53 12.25 14.13
C TRP A 170 -5.17 12.47 13.46
N SER A 171 -5.06 13.30 12.42
CA SER A 171 -3.77 13.60 11.79
C SER A 171 -2.99 14.72 12.45
N GLU A 172 -3.62 15.56 13.28
CA GLU A 172 -2.96 16.73 13.88
C GLU A 172 -1.64 16.40 14.62
N PRO A 173 -1.56 15.34 15.45
CA PRO A 173 -0.31 15.02 16.16
C PRO A 173 0.86 14.64 15.22
N LEU A 174 0.56 14.18 14.00
CA LEU A 174 1.57 13.74 13.04
C LEU A 174 2.48 14.88 12.58
N HIS A 175 1.99 16.12 12.58
CA HIS A 175 2.81 17.29 12.22
C HIS A 175 4.02 17.46 13.15
N ALA A 176 3.87 17.19 14.45
CA ALA A 176 4.97 17.24 15.40
C ALA A 176 5.97 16.08 15.18
N MET A 177 5.46 14.91 14.80
CA MET A 177 6.28 13.71 14.55
C MET A 177 7.20 13.86 13.33
N ALA A 178 6.90 14.75 12.39
CA ALA A 178 7.74 15.00 11.20
C ALA A 178 9.19 15.41 11.54
N SER A 179 9.44 15.94 12.73
CA SER A 179 10.77 16.37 13.18
C SER A 179 11.64 15.25 13.78
N ARG A 180 11.09 14.05 13.96
CA ARG A 180 11.78 12.94 14.64
C ARG A 180 12.91 12.34 13.80
N THR A 181 14.09 12.20 14.40
CA THR A 181 15.30 11.65 13.76
C THR A 181 15.74 10.31 14.37
N ASP A 182 14.98 9.77 15.31
CA ASP A 182 15.28 8.56 16.10
C ASP A 182 14.72 7.26 15.48
N THR A 183 13.95 7.34 14.40
CA THR A 183 13.35 6.16 13.74
C THR A 183 13.35 6.27 12.23
N HIS A 184 13.39 5.12 11.56
CA HIS A 184 13.17 5.03 10.11
C HIS A 184 11.68 4.98 9.72
N ASP A 185 10.79 4.69 10.68
CA ASP A 185 9.35 4.50 10.47
C ASP A 185 8.58 5.80 10.18
N ILE A 186 9.28 6.91 10.00
CA ILE A 186 8.64 8.22 9.81
C ILE A 186 7.81 8.27 8.51
N GLY A 187 8.13 7.44 7.52
CA GLY A 187 7.28 7.23 6.35
C GLY A 187 5.91 6.66 6.74
N PHE A 188 5.86 5.61 7.56
CA PHE A 188 4.60 5.05 8.08
C PHE A 188 3.82 6.02 8.96
N ILE A 189 4.49 6.87 9.72
CA ILE A 189 3.85 7.87 10.58
C ILE A 189 3.19 8.97 9.73
N ILE A 190 3.86 9.44 8.68
CA ILE A 190 3.49 10.68 7.98
C ILE A 190 2.68 10.43 6.71
N MET A 191 3.14 9.51 5.87
CA MET A 191 2.63 9.36 4.50
C MET A 191 1.17 8.90 4.42
N PRO A 192 0.67 7.96 5.24
CA PRO A 192 -0.69 7.45 5.05
C PRO A 192 -1.78 8.52 5.12
N ALA A 193 -1.60 9.53 5.98
CA ALA A 193 -2.56 10.61 6.21
C ALA A 193 -2.17 11.91 5.49
N LEU A 194 -0.96 12.45 5.76
CA LEU A 194 -0.63 13.81 5.32
C LEU A 194 -0.46 13.92 3.80
N ARG A 195 -0.02 12.85 3.13
CA ARG A 195 0.03 12.82 1.66
C ARG A 195 -1.36 12.96 1.06
N ARG A 196 -2.34 12.23 1.58
CA ARG A 196 -3.74 12.31 1.10
C ARG A 196 -4.34 13.67 1.39
N ASP A 197 -4.04 14.25 2.54
CA ASP A 197 -4.49 15.59 2.87
C ASP A 197 -3.96 16.65 1.90
N TRP A 198 -2.67 16.56 1.54
CA TRP A 198 -2.05 17.41 0.52
C TRP A 198 -2.67 17.16 -0.87
N GLU A 199 -2.76 15.91 -1.32
CA GLU A 199 -3.26 15.59 -2.67
C GLU A 199 -4.75 15.89 -2.87
N LEU A 200 -5.56 15.83 -1.81
CA LEU A 200 -7.00 16.12 -1.89
C LEU A 200 -7.31 17.62 -1.76
N PHE A 201 -6.55 18.36 -0.95
CA PHE A 201 -6.94 19.71 -0.53
C PHE A 201 -5.86 20.78 -0.72
N GLY A 202 -4.65 20.41 -1.15
CA GLY A 202 -3.54 21.35 -1.29
C GLY A 202 -3.08 21.94 0.06
N THR A 203 -3.22 21.21 1.17
CA THR A 203 -2.84 21.70 2.50
C THR A 203 -1.32 21.87 2.62
N GLU A 204 -0.81 23.09 2.48
CA GLU A 204 0.63 23.39 2.49
C GLU A 204 1.36 22.92 3.75
N ARG A 205 0.72 23.00 4.93
CA ARG A 205 1.28 22.48 6.19
C ARG A 205 1.57 20.97 6.12
N SER A 206 0.69 20.21 5.45
CA SER A 206 0.86 18.76 5.27
C SER A 206 2.03 18.48 4.35
N LEU A 207 2.18 19.22 3.23
CA LEU A 207 3.36 19.11 2.37
C LEU A 207 4.65 19.48 3.13
N ALA A 208 4.66 20.59 3.87
CA ALA A 208 5.81 21.00 4.67
C ALA A 208 6.22 19.93 5.68
N SER A 209 5.25 19.24 6.29
CA SER A 209 5.50 18.14 7.22
C SER A 209 6.07 16.91 6.52
N ILE A 210 5.60 16.59 5.31
CA ILE A 210 6.16 15.50 4.48
C ILE A 210 7.62 15.80 4.13
N VAL A 211 7.92 17.01 3.67
CA VAL A 211 9.29 17.41 3.32
C VAL A 211 10.20 17.40 4.56
N GLN A 212 9.74 17.94 5.69
CA GLN A 212 10.47 17.89 6.95
C GLN A 212 10.75 16.45 7.39
N ALA A 213 9.76 15.56 7.30
CA ALA A 213 9.92 14.15 7.63
C ALA A 213 10.93 13.44 6.72
N ALA A 214 10.94 13.77 5.42
CA ALA A 214 11.94 13.23 4.50
C ALA A 214 13.37 13.66 4.88
N HIS A 215 13.56 14.92 5.24
CA HIS A 215 14.85 15.38 5.76
C HIS A 215 15.24 14.69 7.07
N SER A 216 14.30 14.52 7.99
CA SER A 216 14.54 13.82 9.26
C SER A 216 14.94 12.35 9.02
N LEU A 217 14.25 11.64 8.11
CA LEU A 217 14.63 10.29 7.70
C LEU A 217 16.04 10.26 7.09
N ALA A 218 16.35 11.22 6.21
CA ALA A 218 17.63 11.32 5.55
C ALA A 218 18.81 11.56 6.53
N THR A 219 18.57 12.11 7.73
CA THR A 219 19.62 12.22 8.77
C THR A 219 20.13 10.86 9.26
N ARG A 220 19.33 9.80 9.10
CA ARG A 220 19.68 8.43 9.50
C ARG A 220 20.44 7.66 8.42
N TYR A 221 20.66 8.27 7.25
CA TYR A 221 21.43 7.67 6.16
C TYR A 221 22.93 7.66 6.49
N VAL A 222 23.55 6.49 6.33
CA VAL A 222 25.00 6.28 6.48
C VAL A 222 25.59 6.14 5.08
N PRO A 223 26.26 7.18 4.52
CA PRO A 223 26.68 7.19 3.12
C PRO A 223 27.64 6.06 2.74
N ALA A 224 28.58 5.72 3.62
CA ALA A 224 29.57 4.69 3.35
C ALA A 224 28.96 3.28 3.25
N ALA A 225 27.88 3.04 4.02
CA ALA A 225 27.12 1.79 3.96
C ALA A 225 25.99 1.80 2.91
N GLY A 226 25.67 2.97 2.34
CA GLY A 226 24.55 3.12 1.42
C GLY A 226 23.20 2.72 2.03
N ALA A 227 22.98 2.97 3.33
CA ALA A 227 21.75 2.56 4.00
C ALA A 227 21.29 3.49 5.13
N ILE A 228 19.98 3.55 5.31
CA ILE A 228 19.29 4.25 6.40
C ILE A 228 19.25 3.33 7.62
N ARG A 229 19.66 3.84 8.77
CA ARG A 229 19.58 3.13 10.05
C ARG A 229 18.14 2.98 10.52
N SER A 230 17.73 1.75 10.80
CA SER A 230 16.40 1.47 11.32
C SER A 230 16.30 1.71 12.82
N TRP A 231 17.19 1.11 13.60
CA TRP A 231 17.22 1.22 15.06
C TRP A 231 18.60 1.60 15.58
N ASP A 232 18.63 2.32 16.71
CA ASP A 232 19.87 2.68 17.39
C ASP A 232 20.39 1.55 18.29
N CYS A 233 19.48 0.67 18.75
CA CYS A 233 19.82 -0.52 19.52
C CYS A 233 18.88 -1.70 19.23
N LEU A 234 19.37 -2.92 19.48
CA LEU A 234 18.59 -4.16 19.47
C LEU A 234 18.87 -4.92 20.76
N LEU A 235 17.82 -5.10 21.58
CA LEU A 235 17.90 -5.77 22.87
C LEU A 235 16.97 -6.99 22.88
N LYS A 236 17.52 -8.18 22.61
CA LYS A 236 16.85 -9.49 22.77
C LYS A 236 17.56 -10.33 23.83
N LYS A 237 16.95 -11.44 24.23
CA LYS A 237 17.53 -12.37 25.22
C LYS A 237 18.91 -12.89 24.79
N ASP A 238 19.10 -13.09 23.50
CA ASP A 238 20.24 -13.76 22.87
C ASP A 238 21.19 -12.82 22.13
N ILE A 239 20.85 -11.52 22.00
CA ILE A 239 21.69 -10.52 21.37
C ILE A 239 21.46 -9.13 21.96
N THR A 240 22.57 -8.40 22.18
CA THR A 240 22.58 -6.99 22.57
C THR A 240 23.44 -6.21 21.60
N VAL A 241 22.84 -5.24 20.92
CA VAL A 241 23.54 -4.26 20.08
C VAL A 241 23.18 -2.87 20.60
N THR A 242 24.17 -2.12 21.06
CA THR A 242 23.97 -0.78 21.63
C THR A 242 24.92 0.27 21.06
N ASP A 243 25.88 -0.12 20.23
CA ASP A 243 26.83 0.81 19.61
C ASP A 243 26.48 1.02 18.13
N MET A 244 26.47 2.28 17.71
CA MET A 244 26.17 2.67 16.33
C MET A 244 27.41 2.79 15.44
N GLU A 245 28.60 2.85 16.04
CA GLU A 245 29.88 3.05 15.33
C GLU A 245 30.29 1.80 14.55
N ASN A 246 30.02 0.62 15.10
CA ASN A 246 30.38 -0.67 14.54
C ASN A 246 29.18 -1.44 14.00
N ASN A 247 27.94 -0.99 14.26
CA ASN A 247 26.74 -1.69 13.82
C ASN A 247 25.79 -0.72 13.12
N LEU A 248 25.27 -1.14 11.96
CA LEU A 248 24.17 -0.49 11.27
C LEU A 248 23.02 -1.49 11.14
N LEU A 249 22.05 -1.36 12.03
CA LEU A 249 20.85 -2.19 12.01
C LEU A 249 19.88 -1.67 10.97
N VAL A 250 19.50 -2.53 10.04
CA VAL A 250 18.56 -2.26 8.95
C VAL A 250 17.51 -3.37 8.95
N ILE A 251 16.25 -3.03 8.74
CA ILE A 251 15.13 -3.98 8.68
C ILE A 251 14.32 -3.83 7.41
N ILE A 252 13.71 -4.91 6.95
CA ILE A 252 13.09 -4.99 5.61
C ILE A 252 11.89 -4.05 5.39
N ASP A 253 11.19 -3.66 6.45
CA ASP A 253 10.12 -2.66 6.44
C ASP A 253 10.59 -1.23 6.10
N SER A 254 11.88 -0.95 6.23
CA SER A 254 12.47 0.30 5.77
C SER A 254 12.26 0.55 4.28
N MET A 255 12.10 -0.52 3.48
CA MET A 255 11.75 -0.42 2.06
C MET A 255 10.45 0.36 1.82
N CYS A 256 9.45 0.20 2.68
CA CYS A 256 8.17 0.90 2.56
C CYS A 256 8.23 2.36 3.04
N ASN A 257 9.26 2.73 3.80
CA ASN A 257 9.49 4.11 4.23
C ASN A 257 10.19 4.95 3.14
N LEU A 258 10.77 4.32 2.11
CA LEU A 258 11.45 5.01 1.01
C LEU A 258 10.52 5.87 0.16
N ASP A 259 9.23 5.54 0.08
CA ASP A 259 8.23 6.32 -0.66
C ASP A 259 8.20 7.78 -0.17
N LEU A 260 8.47 8.04 1.11
CA LEU A 260 8.57 9.38 1.68
C LEU A 260 9.69 10.21 1.01
N LEU A 261 10.88 9.62 0.86
CA LEU A 261 12.03 10.31 0.29
C LEU A 261 11.84 10.58 -1.20
N PHE A 262 11.37 9.57 -1.95
CA PHE A 262 11.08 9.73 -3.37
C PHE A 262 9.97 10.76 -3.60
N TYR A 263 8.92 10.71 -2.80
CA TYR A 263 7.81 11.66 -2.90
C TYR A 263 8.28 13.09 -2.61
N ALA A 264 9.02 13.31 -1.52
CA ALA A 264 9.55 14.63 -1.20
C ALA A 264 10.49 15.14 -2.30
N ALA A 265 11.39 14.30 -2.83
CA ALA A 265 12.25 14.66 -3.96
C ALA A 265 11.44 15.12 -5.18
N ALA A 266 10.34 14.42 -5.50
CA ALA A 266 9.46 14.80 -6.61
C ALA A 266 8.70 16.11 -6.37
N GLN A 267 8.38 16.44 -5.11
CA GLN A 267 7.70 17.71 -4.77
C GLN A 267 8.66 18.90 -4.74
N THR A 268 9.92 18.71 -4.34
CA THR A 268 10.88 19.81 -4.12
C THR A 268 11.93 19.95 -5.22
N GLY A 269 12.15 18.90 -6.02
CA GLY A 269 13.29 18.80 -6.94
C GLY A 269 14.61 18.42 -6.27
N GLU A 270 14.62 18.09 -4.98
CA GLU A 270 15.84 17.71 -4.26
C GLU A 270 16.23 16.25 -4.54
N GLN A 271 17.01 16.07 -5.62
CA GLN A 271 17.45 14.76 -6.10
C GLN A 271 18.17 13.91 -5.03
N ARG A 272 18.89 14.54 -4.09
CA ARG A 272 19.60 13.86 -3.00
C ARG A 272 18.69 12.91 -2.21
N LEU A 273 17.43 13.28 -1.98
CA LEU A 273 16.49 12.43 -1.23
C LEU A 273 16.16 11.14 -2.00
N ALA A 274 15.95 11.24 -3.31
CA ALA A 274 15.74 10.08 -4.18
C ALA A 274 17.00 9.20 -4.27
N ASP A 275 18.19 9.80 -4.33
CA ASP A 275 19.46 9.07 -4.39
C ASP A 275 19.70 8.26 -3.10
N ILE A 276 19.39 8.83 -1.94
CA ILE A 276 19.43 8.13 -0.65
C ILE A 276 18.51 6.91 -0.66
N ALA A 277 17.27 7.08 -1.15
CA ALA A 277 16.30 6.01 -1.20
C ALA A 277 16.72 4.88 -2.14
N ALA A 278 17.20 5.22 -3.35
CA ALA A 278 17.70 4.23 -4.31
C ALA A 278 18.94 3.50 -3.80
N SER A 279 19.87 4.22 -3.14
CA SER A 279 21.06 3.62 -2.54
C SER A 279 20.68 2.63 -1.43
N HIS A 280 19.75 3.02 -0.55
CA HIS A 280 19.23 2.13 0.49
C HIS A 280 18.65 0.84 -0.09
N ALA A 281 17.71 0.95 -1.04
CA ALA A 281 17.11 -0.22 -1.68
C ALA A 281 18.16 -1.14 -2.33
N THR A 282 19.19 -0.57 -2.96
CA THR A 282 20.31 -1.31 -3.56
C THR A 282 21.08 -2.13 -2.53
N THR A 283 21.32 -1.56 -1.35
CA THR A 283 21.97 -2.27 -0.24
C THR A 283 21.09 -3.41 0.26
N LEU A 284 19.77 -3.23 0.32
CA LEU A 284 18.85 -4.28 0.77
C LEU A 284 18.77 -5.47 -0.20
N LEU A 285 18.97 -5.25 -1.51
CA LEU A 285 19.07 -6.35 -2.49
C LEU A 285 20.15 -7.37 -2.10
N LYS A 286 21.28 -6.89 -1.55
CA LYS A 286 22.43 -7.73 -1.15
C LYS A 286 22.28 -8.26 0.28
N THR A 287 21.73 -7.46 1.17
CA THR A 287 21.78 -7.72 2.62
C THR A 287 20.56 -8.47 3.14
N HIS A 288 19.38 -8.31 2.56
CA HIS A 288 18.14 -8.89 3.10
C HIS A 288 17.58 -10.06 2.30
N LEU A 289 17.79 -10.06 0.98
CA LEU A 289 17.29 -11.13 0.12
C LEU A 289 18.13 -12.41 0.28
N ARG A 290 17.43 -13.54 0.37
CA ARG A 290 18.01 -14.89 0.37
C ARG A 290 17.53 -15.61 -0.88
N PRO A 291 18.45 -16.05 -1.77
CA PRO A 291 18.07 -16.78 -2.96
C PRO A 291 17.53 -18.16 -2.59
N GLU A 292 16.33 -18.47 -3.06
CA GLU A 292 15.63 -19.73 -2.78
C GLU A 292 15.76 -20.71 -3.94
N SER A 293 15.99 -21.98 -3.62
CA SER A 293 16.12 -23.06 -4.61
C SER A 293 14.76 -23.72 -4.89
N VAL A 294 13.80 -22.96 -5.41
CA VAL A 294 12.47 -23.46 -5.78
C VAL A 294 12.53 -24.11 -7.16
N ARG A 295 12.21 -25.42 -7.23
CA ARG A 295 12.30 -26.21 -8.47
C ARG A 295 11.07 -26.12 -9.37
N PHE A 296 9.93 -25.74 -8.81
CA PHE A 296 8.66 -25.68 -9.53
C PHE A 296 7.90 -24.42 -9.12
N THR A 297 7.66 -23.54 -10.09
CA THR A 297 6.70 -22.44 -9.99
C THR A 297 5.47 -22.77 -10.82
N ALA A 298 4.39 -22.01 -10.62
CA ALA A 298 3.17 -22.21 -11.38
C ALA A 298 3.43 -22.09 -12.89
N LYS A 299 2.60 -22.74 -13.70
CA LYS A 299 2.60 -22.55 -15.16
C LYS A 299 2.34 -21.06 -15.43
N HIS A 300 3.32 -20.36 -16.01
CA HIS A 300 3.37 -18.89 -16.19
C HIS A 300 3.82 -18.05 -14.98
N GLY A 301 4.45 -18.66 -13.97
CA GLY A 301 5.10 -17.96 -12.87
C GLY A 301 6.34 -17.18 -13.29
N TYR A 302 6.81 -16.30 -12.40
CA TYR A 302 8.10 -15.63 -12.56
C TYR A 302 9.23 -16.65 -12.74
N GLN A 303 10.07 -16.45 -13.75
CA GLN A 303 11.14 -17.39 -14.14
C GLN A 303 12.53 -16.95 -13.64
N GLY A 304 12.63 -15.78 -12.99
CA GLY A 304 13.86 -15.32 -12.38
C GLY A 304 14.11 -15.96 -11.01
N GLN A 305 15.10 -15.43 -10.29
CA GLN A 305 15.44 -15.90 -8.95
C GLN A 305 14.31 -15.54 -7.96
N LEU A 306 13.85 -16.53 -7.19
CA LEU A 306 12.91 -16.34 -6.10
C LEU A 306 13.67 -15.99 -4.82
N TYR A 307 13.08 -15.15 -3.97
CA TYR A 307 13.73 -14.68 -2.75
C TYR A 307 12.82 -14.81 -1.54
N SER A 308 13.34 -15.41 -0.46
CA SER A 308 12.85 -15.15 0.89
C SER A 308 13.61 -13.96 1.47
N THR A 309 13.13 -13.40 2.58
CA THR A 309 13.81 -12.30 3.28
C THR A 309 14.20 -12.69 4.70
N CYS A 310 15.31 -12.14 5.19
CA CYS A 310 15.49 -11.97 6.63
C CYS A 310 14.77 -10.70 7.09
N HIS A 311 14.47 -10.62 8.38
CA HIS A 311 13.87 -9.41 8.94
C HIS A 311 14.92 -8.34 9.21
N VAL A 312 15.98 -8.66 9.96
CA VAL A 312 17.02 -7.71 10.41
C VAL A 312 18.36 -8.09 9.79
N ALA A 313 19.03 -7.12 9.17
CA ALA A 313 20.45 -7.22 8.82
C ALA A 313 21.27 -6.24 9.64
N ASN A 314 22.45 -6.68 10.09
CA ASN A 314 23.47 -5.78 10.60
C ASN A 314 24.55 -5.61 9.54
N VAL A 315 24.81 -4.37 9.20
CA VAL A 315 25.72 -3.97 8.13
C VAL A 315 26.91 -3.24 8.75
N ASP A 316 28.09 -3.37 8.15
CA ASP A 316 29.24 -2.55 8.50
C ASP A 316 29.01 -1.08 8.12
N PRO A 317 29.03 -0.13 9.08
CA PRO A 317 28.79 1.28 8.76
C PRO A 317 29.83 1.92 7.84
N GLN A 318 31.04 1.35 7.73
CA GLN A 318 32.14 1.86 6.94
C GLN A 318 32.19 1.26 5.53
N THR A 319 31.79 -0.01 5.36
CA THR A 319 31.92 -0.70 4.07
C THR A 319 30.60 -1.04 3.39
N GLY A 320 29.49 -1.10 4.14
CA GLY A 320 28.22 -1.61 3.62
C GLY A 320 28.14 -3.15 3.56
N ASP A 321 29.15 -3.85 4.07
CA ASP A 321 29.16 -5.32 4.06
C ASP A 321 28.22 -5.91 5.11
N LEU A 322 27.57 -7.03 4.76
CA LEU A 322 26.72 -7.77 5.68
C LEU A 322 27.55 -8.44 6.78
N LYS A 323 27.26 -8.14 8.05
CA LYS A 323 27.84 -8.85 9.20
C LYS A 323 27.03 -10.10 9.56
N TRP A 324 25.71 -9.95 9.68
CA TRP A 324 24.80 -11.04 9.99
C TRP A 324 23.35 -10.70 9.69
N ARG A 325 22.51 -11.74 9.64
CA ARG A 325 21.05 -11.68 9.47
C ARG A 325 20.36 -12.32 10.67
N ARG A 326 19.25 -11.75 11.11
CA ARG A 326 18.44 -12.22 12.24
C ARG A 326 16.97 -11.87 12.07
N THR A 327 16.17 -12.27 13.04
CA THR A 327 14.77 -11.84 13.20
C THR A 327 14.51 -11.14 14.53
N ALA A 328 13.64 -10.14 14.51
CA ALA A 328 13.09 -9.53 15.73
C ALA A 328 11.64 -9.96 16.02
N GLN A 329 10.88 -10.38 14.99
CA GLN A 329 9.44 -10.62 15.08
C GLN A 329 8.98 -11.94 14.43
N GLY A 330 9.76 -12.50 13.49
CA GLY A 330 9.50 -13.79 12.86
C GLY A 330 9.86 -14.96 13.78
N TYR A 331 9.63 -16.18 13.34
CA TYR A 331 9.88 -17.38 14.14
C TYR A 331 11.36 -17.62 14.45
N ASP A 332 12.21 -17.60 13.43
CA ASP A 332 13.64 -17.93 13.52
C ASP A 332 14.48 -16.99 12.63
N ASP A 333 15.80 -16.91 12.87
CA ASP A 333 16.71 -16.10 12.05
C ASP A 333 16.75 -16.57 10.59
N HIS A 334 16.45 -17.85 10.35
CA HIS A 334 16.34 -18.45 9.03
C HIS A 334 14.89 -18.67 8.56
N SER A 335 13.88 -18.28 9.34
CA SER A 335 12.48 -18.37 8.90
C SER A 335 12.10 -17.23 7.96
N THR A 336 10.98 -17.38 7.26
CA THR A 336 10.37 -16.33 6.44
C THR A 336 9.14 -15.78 7.12
N TRP A 337 9.35 -14.70 7.86
CA TRP A 337 8.27 -13.93 8.44
C TRP A 337 7.38 -13.32 7.33
N SER A 338 6.10 -13.68 7.30
CA SER A 338 5.26 -13.41 6.13
C SER A 338 5.04 -11.92 5.88
N ARG A 339 4.97 -11.11 6.94
CA ARG A 339 4.88 -9.65 6.78
C ARG A 339 6.19 -9.00 6.32
N GLY A 340 7.33 -9.52 6.76
CA GLY A 340 8.64 -9.09 6.26
C GLY A 340 8.79 -9.37 4.77
N GLN A 341 8.30 -10.52 4.32
CA GLN A 341 8.20 -10.84 2.90
C GLN A 341 7.27 -9.88 2.17
N ALA A 342 6.10 -9.57 2.75
CA ALA A 342 5.14 -8.62 2.17
C ALA A 342 5.71 -7.20 2.05
N TRP A 343 6.49 -6.73 3.02
CA TRP A 343 7.20 -5.45 2.95
C TRP A 343 8.21 -5.40 1.82
N ALA A 344 8.94 -6.49 1.56
CA ALA A 344 9.83 -6.55 0.42
C ALA A 344 9.06 -6.45 -0.91
N ILE A 345 7.94 -7.17 -1.05
CA ILE A 345 7.10 -7.12 -2.26
C ILE A 345 6.62 -5.69 -2.52
N LEU A 346 6.00 -5.06 -1.53
CA LEU A 346 5.47 -3.70 -1.67
C LEU A 346 6.59 -2.68 -1.89
N GLY A 347 7.63 -2.72 -1.08
CA GLY A 347 8.70 -1.73 -1.09
C GLY A 347 9.57 -1.77 -2.33
N TYR A 348 9.91 -2.95 -2.86
CA TYR A 348 10.62 -3.05 -4.14
C TYR A 348 9.73 -2.66 -5.33
N ALA A 349 8.43 -2.98 -5.31
CA ALA A 349 7.50 -2.53 -6.34
C ALA A 349 7.35 -0.99 -6.36
N GLN A 350 7.28 -0.36 -5.18
CA GLN A 350 7.29 1.10 -5.05
C GLN A 350 8.62 1.70 -5.54
N THR A 351 9.75 1.12 -5.14
CA THR A 351 11.08 1.61 -5.55
C THR A 351 11.27 1.50 -7.07
N TYR A 352 10.84 0.41 -7.70
CA TYR A 352 10.81 0.30 -9.16
C TYR A 352 9.94 1.39 -9.79
N ASN A 353 8.76 1.66 -9.22
CA ASN A 353 7.88 2.69 -9.78
C ASN A 353 8.52 4.08 -9.77
N TRP A 354 9.36 4.40 -8.79
CA TRP A 354 10.09 5.66 -8.73
C TRP A 354 11.34 5.70 -9.62
N THR A 355 12.11 4.62 -9.64
CA THR A 355 13.46 4.60 -10.27
C THR A 355 13.49 4.05 -11.69
N LYS A 356 12.50 3.20 -12.03
CA LYS A 356 12.47 2.34 -13.22
C LYS A 356 13.66 1.38 -13.35
N ASP A 357 14.43 1.16 -12.28
CA ASP A 357 15.52 0.20 -12.28
C ASP A 357 14.98 -1.24 -12.19
N GLU A 358 15.17 -2.02 -13.27
CA GLU A 358 14.64 -3.39 -13.39
C GLU A 358 15.13 -4.34 -12.29
N SER A 359 16.27 -4.07 -11.63
CA SER A 359 16.73 -4.91 -10.52
C SER A 359 15.75 -4.93 -9.35
N PHE A 360 15.06 -3.81 -9.09
CA PHE A 360 13.99 -3.75 -8.08
C PHE A 360 12.70 -4.43 -8.55
N LEU A 361 12.40 -4.36 -9.85
CA LEU A 361 11.26 -5.10 -10.42
C LEU A 361 11.46 -6.61 -10.28
N ASP A 362 12.67 -7.09 -10.60
CA ASP A 362 13.03 -8.50 -10.48
C ASP A 362 13.01 -8.98 -9.03
N ALA A 363 13.53 -8.19 -8.10
CA ALA A 363 13.44 -8.47 -6.67
C ALA A 363 11.98 -8.56 -6.18
N ALA A 364 11.13 -7.60 -6.57
CA ALA A 364 9.72 -7.59 -6.23
C ALA A 364 8.98 -8.81 -6.81
N CYS A 365 9.22 -9.15 -8.08
CA CYS A 365 8.63 -10.33 -8.72
C CYS A 365 9.10 -11.63 -8.05
N GLY A 366 10.40 -11.76 -7.76
CA GLY A 366 10.96 -12.93 -7.08
C GLY A 366 10.46 -13.10 -5.64
N CYS A 367 10.26 -12.01 -4.91
CA CYS A 367 9.66 -12.03 -3.59
C CYS A 367 8.17 -12.40 -3.64
N ALA A 368 7.44 -11.85 -4.61
CA ALA A 368 6.00 -12.12 -4.80
C ALA A 368 5.76 -13.57 -5.19
N GLU A 369 6.52 -14.10 -6.14
CA GLU A 369 6.41 -15.49 -6.58
C GLU A 369 6.78 -16.46 -5.45
N TYR A 370 7.79 -16.15 -4.64
CA TYR A 370 8.10 -16.95 -3.45
C TYR A 370 6.95 -16.95 -2.43
N PHE A 371 6.34 -15.78 -2.17
CA PHE A 371 5.19 -15.67 -1.28
C PHE A 371 4.01 -16.53 -1.77
N LEU A 372 3.69 -16.48 -3.07
CA LEU A 372 2.65 -17.33 -3.67
C LEU A 372 3.01 -18.81 -3.56
N TYR A 373 4.26 -19.19 -3.86
CA TYR A 373 4.73 -20.56 -3.68
C TYR A 373 4.51 -21.05 -2.24
N ARG A 374 4.80 -20.24 -1.21
CA ARG A 374 4.57 -20.62 0.20
C ARG A 374 3.09 -20.78 0.54
N LEU A 375 2.20 -19.96 -0.04
CA LEU A 375 0.75 -20.13 0.10
C LEU A 375 0.24 -21.40 -0.59
N GLU A 376 0.64 -21.61 -1.85
CA GLU A 376 0.23 -22.73 -2.69
C GLU A 376 0.71 -24.08 -2.11
N THR A 377 1.91 -24.12 -1.52
CA THR A 377 2.50 -25.32 -0.91
C THR A 377 2.22 -25.48 0.58
N SER A 378 1.45 -24.57 1.19
CA SER A 378 1.05 -24.72 2.58
C SER A 378 0.20 -25.99 2.80
N PRO A 379 0.30 -26.64 3.98
CA PRO A 379 -0.43 -27.87 4.28
C PRO A 379 -1.94 -27.71 4.05
N SER A 380 -2.62 -28.75 3.54
CA SER A 380 -4.05 -28.67 3.19
C SER A 380 -4.97 -28.32 4.35
N PHE A 381 -4.57 -28.57 5.60
CA PHE A 381 -5.38 -28.20 6.78
C PHE A 381 -5.42 -26.68 7.05
N VAL A 382 -4.60 -25.86 6.37
CA VAL A 382 -4.77 -24.40 6.41
C VAL A 382 -5.97 -23.94 5.59
N GLU A 383 -6.65 -24.83 4.86
CA GLU A 383 -7.90 -24.50 4.19
C GLU A 383 -9.10 -24.75 5.09
N LEU A 384 -10.01 -23.79 5.10
CA LEU A 384 -11.29 -23.91 5.79
C LEU A 384 -12.35 -24.38 4.77
N PRO A 385 -13.19 -25.37 5.12
CA PRO A 385 -14.29 -25.77 4.26
C PRO A 385 -15.31 -24.63 4.14
N ILE A 386 -15.86 -24.44 2.94
CA ILE A 386 -17.02 -23.58 2.72
C ILE A 386 -18.26 -24.46 2.79
N GLU A 387 -19.17 -24.16 3.71
CA GLU A 387 -20.48 -24.80 3.76
C GLU A 387 -21.28 -24.42 2.51
N THR A 388 -21.31 -25.32 1.52
CA THR A 388 -22.18 -25.19 0.34
C THR A 388 -23.27 -26.24 0.39
N GLY A 389 -24.52 -25.82 0.21
CA GLY A 389 -25.64 -26.72 0.09
C GLY A 389 -25.49 -27.59 -1.16
N ARG A 390 -25.22 -28.89 -0.96
CA ARG A 390 -25.27 -30.02 -1.93
C ARG A 390 -24.64 -29.80 -3.32
N GLY A 391 -23.55 -30.53 -3.59
CA GLY A 391 -23.37 -31.23 -4.88
C GLY A 391 -22.22 -30.80 -5.80
N HIS A 392 -21.42 -29.81 -5.44
CA HIS A 392 -20.19 -29.48 -6.18
C HIS A 392 -18.96 -29.57 -5.26
N ALA A 393 -17.79 -29.78 -5.86
CA ALA A 393 -16.51 -29.99 -5.18
C ALA A 393 -16.40 -29.11 -3.92
N ASN A 394 -16.13 -29.72 -2.75
CA ASN A 394 -16.02 -29.02 -1.47
C ASN A 394 -15.15 -27.76 -1.65
N PRO A 395 -15.76 -26.57 -1.74
CA PRO A 395 -14.97 -25.39 -2.00
C PRO A 395 -14.26 -25.03 -0.69
N HIS A 396 -12.99 -24.68 -0.81
CA HIS A 396 -12.13 -24.34 0.31
C HIS A 396 -11.77 -22.86 0.22
N ARG A 397 -11.53 -22.23 1.38
CA ARG A 397 -11.05 -20.85 1.50
C ARG A 397 -9.87 -20.76 2.45
N GLY A 398 -9.14 -19.65 2.41
CA GLY A 398 -8.12 -19.34 3.41
C GLY A 398 -6.72 -19.83 3.07
N ARG A 399 -6.52 -20.49 1.92
CA ARG A 399 -5.19 -20.83 1.42
C ARG A 399 -4.37 -19.58 1.20
N HIS A 400 -4.99 -18.50 0.73
CA HIS A 400 -4.30 -17.25 0.42
C HIS A 400 -4.26 -16.27 1.60
N VAL A 401 -4.66 -16.69 2.81
CA VAL A 401 -4.37 -15.93 4.03
C VAL A 401 -3.08 -16.48 4.64
N PRO A 402 -1.97 -15.72 4.58
CA PRO A 402 -0.67 -16.23 4.99
C PRO A 402 -0.65 -16.59 6.48
N LEU A 403 0.12 -17.63 6.80
CA LEU A 403 0.57 -17.88 8.17
C LEU A 403 1.42 -16.70 8.66
N TRP A 404 1.49 -16.49 9.97
CA TRP A 404 2.27 -15.37 10.53
C TRP A 404 3.77 -15.45 10.19
N ASP A 405 4.28 -16.66 10.03
CA ASP A 405 5.60 -17.00 9.52
C ASP A 405 5.46 -18.32 8.75
N PHE A 406 6.08 -18.40 7.57
CA PHE A 406 5.89 -19.57 6.72
C PHE A 406 6.61 -20.82 7.22
N ASP A 407 7.63 -20.67 8.07
CA ASP A 407 8.45 -21.78 8.61
C ASP A 407 8.11 -22.12 10.07
N ALA A 408 7.22 -21.36 10.71
CA ALA A 408 6.79 -21.64 12.07
C ALA A 408 6.02 -22.98 12.17
N PRO A 409 6.22 -23.74 13.27
CA PRO A 409 5.38 -24.90 13.54
C PRO A 409 3.93 -24.47 13.73
N ILE A 410 3.01 -25.26 13.18
CA ILE A 410 1.58 -25.02 13.34
C ILE A 410 1.10 -25.82 14.55
N GLU A 411 1.05 -25.17 15.71
CA GLU A 411 0.68 -25.80 16.98
C GLU A 411 -0.78 -26.26 17.02
N ASN A 412 -1.69 -25.47 16.45
CA ASN A 412 -3.11 -25.78 16.36
C ASN A 412 -3.54 -25.86 14.88
N PRO A 413 -3.63 -27.06 14.28
CA PRO A 413 -4.10 -27.23 12.91
C PRO A 413 -5.54 -26.76 12.65
N GLN A 414 -6.37 -26.65 13.70
CA GLN A 414 -7.77 -26.19 13.58
C GLN A 414 -7.88 -24.65 13.57
N ASP A 415 -6.89 -23.95 14.13
CA ASP A 415 -6.82 -22.49 14.15
C ASP A 415 -5.36 -22.07 13.95
N PRO A 416 -4.82 -22.25 12.73
CA PRO A 416 -3.43 -21.91 12.45
C PRO A 416 -3.23 -20.40 12.59
N LEU A 417 -2.11 -20.00 13.20
CA LEU A 417 -1.82 -18.58 13.40
C LEU A 417 -1.49 -17.90 12.07
N ARG A 418 -2.34 -16.95 11.69
CA ARG A 418 -2.27 -16.19 10.42
C ARG A 418 -1.80 -14.77 10.61
N ASP A 419 -1.49 -14.11 9.51
CA ASP A 419 -1.30 -12.66 9.46
C ASP A 419 -2.06 -12.03 8.28
N SER A 420 -3.31 -11.60 8.53
CA SER A 420 -4.12 -10.90 7.52
C SER A 420 -3.47 -9.61 7.03
N SER A 421 -2.62 -8.97 7.84
CA SER A 421 -1.90 -7.77 7.43
C SER A 421 -0.86 -8.07 6.35
N ALA A 422 -0.10 -9.17 6.49
CA ALA A 422 0.84 -9.62 5.46
C ALA A 422 0.14 -9.88 4.12
N GLY A 423 -1.05 -10.49 4.14
CA GLY A 423 -1.87 -10.70 2.94
C GLY A 423 -2.26 -9.38 2.27
N ALA A 424 -2.80 -8.42 3.04
CA ALA A 424 -3.19 -7.12 2.51
C ALA A 424 -2.02 -6.32 1.92
N ILE A 425 -0.85 -6.36 2.56
CA ILE A 425 0.38 -5.70 2.08
C ILE A 425 0.88 -6.35 0.79
N ALA A 426 0.96 -7.68 0.76
CA ALA A 426 1.43 -8.43 -0.41
C ALA A 426 0.50 -8.21 -1.61
N ALA A 427 -0.82 -8.23 -1.41
CA ALA A 427 -1.80 -7.93 -2.45
C ALA A 427 -1.60 -6.53 -3.02
N ASN A 428 -1.41 -5.51 -2.17
CA ASN A 428 -1.14 -4.14 -2.64
C ASN A 428 0.15 -4.07 -3.47
N GLY A 429 1.23 -4.73 -3.03
CA GLY A 429 2.48 -4.80 -3.79
C GLY A 429 2.33 -5.53 -5.14
N MET A 430 1.59 -6.63 -5.17
CA MET A 430 1.29 -7.39 -6.40
C MET A 430 0.42 -6.59 -7.38
N LEU A 431 -0.50 -5.75 -6.89
CA LEU A 431 -1.26 -4.83 -7.73
C LEU A 431 -0.36 -3.76 -8.38
N LEU A 432 0.61 -3.22 -7.64
CA LEU A 432 1.62 -2.31 -8.22
C LEU A 432 2.51 -3.01 -9.25
N LEU A 433 2.95 -4.23 -8.96
CA LEU A 433 3.69 -5.07 -9.91
C LEU A 433 2.90 -5.31 -11.18
N SER A 434 1.63 -5.67 -11.06
CA SER A 434 0.75 -5.91 -12.20
C SER A 434 0.71 -4.70 -13.14
N GLN A 435 0.58 -3.50 -12.59
CA GLN A 435 0.56 -2.24 -13.36
C GLN A 435 1.90 -1.96 -14.04
N ALA A 436 3.00 -2.10 -13.30
CA ALA A 436 4.36 -1.96 -13.82
C ALA A 436 4.62 -2.91 -15.00
N LEU A 437 4.27 -4.18 -14.84
CA LEU A 437 4.46 -5.22 -15.86
C LEU A 437 3.56 -5.00 -17.08
N ALA A 438 2.34 -4.52 -16.88
CA ALA A 438 1.45 -4.13 -17.98
C ALA A 438 2.06 -3.00 -18.81
N ALA A 439 2.63 -1.98 -18.16
CA ALA A 439 3.28 -0.86 -18.84
C ALA A 439 4.51 -1.30 -19.66
N LEU A 440 5.18 -2.39 -19.26
CA LEU A 440 6.28 -3.00 -20.00
C LEU A 440 5.84 -4.03 -21.06
N GLY A 441 4.53 -4.23 -21.28
CA GLY A 441 4.01 -5.24 -22.20
C GLY A 441 4.15 -6.70 -21.71
N ARG A 442 4.51 -6.92 -20.44
CA ARG A 442 4.64 -8.25 -19.81
C ARG A 442 3.28 -8.76 -19.31
N HIS A 443 2.30 -8.83 -20.20
CA HIS A 443 0.88 -9.04 -19.87
C HIS A 443 0.56 -10.34 -19.12
N THR A 444 1.24 -11.45 -19.42
CA THR A 444 1.02 -12.72 -18.71
C THR A 444 1.39 -12.60 -17.23
N MET A 445 2.54 -11.98 -16.93
CA MET A 445 2.99 -11.75 -15.56
C MET A 445 2.11 -10.72 -14.84
N SER A 446 1.71 -9.68 -15.57
CA SER A 446 0.78 -8.67 -15.08
C SER A 446 -0.54 -9.29 -14.64
N ARG A 447 -1.12 -10.17 -15.46
CA ARG A 447 -2.35 -10.91 -15.11
C ARG A 447 -2.15 -11.81 -13.91
N ARG A 448 -1.06 -12.59 -13.85
CA ARG A 448 -0.75 -13.47 -12.70
C ARG A 448 -0.77 -12.71 -11.37
N PHE A 449 -0.06 -11.59 -11.28
CA PHE A 449 -0.02 -10.81 -10.03
C PHE A 449 -1.32 -10.03 -9.76
N SER A 450 -2.07 -9.66 -10.80
CA SER A 450 -3.44 -9.12 -10.62
C SER A 450 -4.37 -10.16 -10.01
N ASP A 451 -4.42 -11.36 -10.59
CA ASP A 451 -5.29 -12.44 -10.14
C ASP A 451 -4.93 -12.86 -8.71
N ALA A 452 -3.64 -13.05 -8.44
CA ALA A 452 -3.15 -13.36 -7.10
C ALA A 452 -3.49 -12.28 -6.06
N SER A 453 -3.37 -10.99 -6.43
CA SER A 453 -3.79 -9.89 -5.55
C SER A 453 -5.28 -9.96 -5.22
N ILE A 454 -6.13 -10.30 -6.19
CA ILE A 454 -7.58 -10.40 -6.00
C ILE A 454 -7.91 -11.61 -5.13
N GLU A 455 -7.28 -12.76 -5.38
CA GLU A 455 -7.47 -13.99 -4.61
C GLU A 455 -7.06 -13.82 -3.14
N ILE A 456 -5.91 -13.18 -2.88
CA ILE A 456 -5.45 -12.89 -1.51
C ILE A 456 -6.46 -11.98 -0.79
N VAL A 457 -6.93 -10.90 -1.42
CA VAL A 457 -7.92 -10.00 -0.81
C VAL A 457 -9.24 -10.73 -0.57
N LYS A 458 -9.71 -11.51 -1.54
CA LYS A 458 -10.94 -12.29 -1.42
C LYS A 458 -10.87 -13.27 -0.25
N ASP A 459 -9.83 -14.11 -0.19
CA ASP A 459 -9.65 -15.07 0.92
C ASP A 459 -9.47 -14.37 2.27
N THR A 460 -8.79 -13.22 2.29
CA THR A 460 -8.64 -12.40 3.51
C THR A 460 -9.98 -11.86 3.98
N LEU A 461 -10.86 -11.42 3.08
CA LEU A 461 -12.23 -11.02 3.46
C LEU A 461 -13.02 -12.25 3.94
N ASP A 462 -13.01 -13.34 3.17
CA ASP A 462 -13.77 -14.55 3.48
C ASP A 462 -13.41 -15.14 4.86
N VAL A 463 -12.14 -15.07 5.28
CA VAL A 463 -11.66 -15.69 6.53
C VAL A 463 -11.46 -14.69 7.67
N CYS A 464 -11.01 -13.48 7.36
CA CYS A 464 -10.57 -12.53 8.37
C CYS A 464 -11.50 -11.34 8.53
N LEU A 465 -12.48 -11.08 7.66
CA LEU A 465 -13.41 -9.97 7.87
C LEU A 465 -14.18 -10.19 9.18
N ALA A 466 -14.12 -9.21 10.07
CA ALA A 466 -14.79 -9.29 11.36
C ALA A 466 -16.32 -9.27 11.16
N THR A 467 -16.98 -10.35 11.56
CA THR A 467 -18.43 -10.61 11.42
C THR A 467 -19.30 -9.64 12.22
N GLU A 468 -18.74 -9.04 13.26
CA GLU A 468 -19.39 -8.03 14.11
C GLU A 468 -19.51 -6.71 13.33
N LYS A 469 -20.62 -6.48 12.62
CA LYS A 469 -20.79 -5.31 11.74
C LYS A 469 -21.26 -4.05 12.46
N ALA A 470 -20.90 -2.89 11.92
CA ALA A 470 -21.43 -1.57 12.27
C ALA A 470 -22.14 -0.92 11.07
N LYS A 471 -23.05 0.02 11.33
CA LYS A 471 -23.79 0.79 10.31
C LYS A 471 -23.88 2.26 10.70
N LEU A 472 -24.05 3.13 9.72
CA LEU A 472 -24.30 4.55 9.96
C LEU A 472 -25.80 4.77 10.23
N THR A 473 -26.12 5.64 11.17
CA THR A 473 -27.48 6.12 11.42
C THR A 473 -27.50 7.64 11.40
N THR A 474 -28.62 8.23 11.00
CA THR A 474 -28.82 9.68 11.03
C THR A 474 -29.72 10.07 12.20
N SER A 475 -29.37 11.14 12.89
CA SER A 475 -30.13 11.67 14.04
C SER A 475 -30.46 13.14 13.80
N GLY A 476 -31.72 13.52 14.03
CA GLY A 476 -32.23 14.90 13.90
C GLY A 476 -33.35 15.03 12.86
N ASN A 477 -34.24 16.03 13.02
CA ASN A 477 -35.44 16.21 12.19
C ASN A 477 -35.19 16.34 10.67
N ASN A 478 -33.93 16.52 10.24
CA ASN A 478 -33.50 16.59 8.83
C ASN A 478 -32.30 15.66 8.50
N GLY A 479 -31.96 14.68 9.36
CA GLY A 479 -30.87 13.73 9.07
C GLY A 479 -29.44 14.31 9.13
N THR A 480 -29.23 15.41 9.85
CA THR A 480 -28.00 16.22 9.79
C THR A 480 -26.78 15.66 10.53
N PHE A 481 -26.95 14.70 11.44
CA PHE A 481 -25.84 14.15 12.24
C PHE A 481 -25.67 12.65 12.00
N ILE A 482 -24.45 12.23 11.64
CA ILE A 482 -24.08 10.81 11.57
C ILE A 482 -23.78 10.29 12.98
N LYS A 483 -24.41 9.18 13.31
CA LYS A 483 -24.05 8.28 14.40
C LYS A 483 -23.63 6.94 13.82
N VAL A 484 -22.91 6.16 14.62
CA VAL A 484 -22.54 4.80 14.26
C VAL A 484 -23.06 3.84 15.31
N GLU A 485 -23.73 2.78 14.87
CA GLU A 485 -24.35 1.78 15.73
C GLU A 485 -23.90 0.37 15.31
N ASP A 486 -23.89 -0.54 16.27
CA ASP A 486 -23.67 -1.96 15.99
C ASP A 486 -24.90 -2.55 15.30
N VAL A 487 -24.68 -3.40 14.28
CA VAL A 487 -25.79 -4.10 13.61
C VAL A 487 -26.47 -5.06 14.59
N VAL A 488 -25.67 -5.74 15.42
CA VAL A 488 -26.15 -6.55 16.54
C VAL A 488 -25.64 -5.92 17.83
N LEU A 489 -26.56 -5.44 18.67
CA LEU A 489 -26.24 -4.71 19.89
C LEU A 489 -25.29 -5.51 20.78
N GLY A 490 -24.12 -4.91 21.12
CA GLY A 490 -23.13 -5.51 22.00
C GLY A 490 -22.21 -6.54 21.35
N ALA A 491 -22.42 -6.91 20.09
CA ALA A 491 -21.48 -7.73 19.33
C ALA A 491 -20.49 -6.83 18.58
N THR A 492 -19.31 -6.62 19.16
CA THR A 492 -18.31 -5.68 18.62
C THR A 492 -16.96 -6.32 18.38
N PHE A 493 -16.37 -5.98 17.23
CA PHE A 493 -14.94 -6.12 16.96
C PHE A 493 -14.47 -4.87 16.24
N ASP A 494 -13.56 -4.12 16.84
CA ASP A 494 -13.26 -2.74 16.45
C ASP A 494 -12.47 -2.61 15.13
N ALA A 495 -11.62 -3.58 14.81
CA ALA A 495 -10.90 -3.60 13.54
C ALA A 495 -11.76 -4.18 12.41
N LEU A 496 -11.35 -3.89 11.17
CA LEU A 496 -11.97 -4.45 9.97
C LEU A 496 -11.66 -5.94 9.85
N LEU A 497 -10.40 -6.31 10.02
CA LEU A 497 -9.89 -7.67 9.86
C LEU A 497 -9.45 -8.25 11.21
N LYS A 498 -9.68 -9.55 11.38
CA LYS A 498 -9.14 -10.41 12.43
C LYS A 498 -7.80 -11.02 11.97
N HIS A 499 -7.14 -11.75 12.86
CA HIS A 499 -5.92 -12.52 12.60
C HIS A 499 -4.73 -11.70 12.05
N GLY A 500 -4.60 -10.43 12.42
CA GLY A 500 -3.36 -9.69 12.21
C GLY A 500 -2.34 -10.09 13.27
N THR A 501 -1.16 -10.56 12.88
CA THR A 501 -0.14 -11.04 13.81
C THR A 501 1.16 -10.29 13.62
N ALA A 502 1.30 -9.20 14.38
CA ALA A 502 2.45 -8.33 14.23
C ALA A 502 3.77 -9.00 14.66
N ASN A 503 3.72 -9.79 15.72
CA ASN A 503 4.89 -10.40 16.32
C ASN A 503 4.42 -11.61 17.14
N ASN A 504 5.04 -12.76 16.90
CA ASN A 504 4.84 -13.96 17.73
C ASN A 504 6.18 -14.62 18.08
N ASN A 505 7.29 -13.86 18.05
CA ASN A 505 8.60 -14.36 18.44
C ASN A 505 8.69 -14.48 19.97
N GLU A 506 9.04 -15.67 20.48
CA GLU A 506 9.18 -15.96 21.92
C GLU A 506 10.33 -15.20 22.64
N ASN A 507 11.30 -14.73 21.85
CA ASN A 507 12.47 -13.98 22.30
C ASN A 507 12.31 -12.47 22.08
N ALA A 508 11.19 -12.02 21.50
CA ALA A 508 10.86 -10.62 21.48
C ALA A 508 10.55 -10.13 22.89
N ARG A 509 11.02 -8.92 23.21
CA ARG A 509 10.55 -8.23 24.42
C ARG A 509 9.06 -7.97 24.24
N ARG A 510 8.23 -8.63 25.06
CA ARG A 510 6.83 -8.25 25.25
C ARG A 510 6.88 -6.87 25.90
N ARG A 511 6.46 -5.86 25.15
CA ARG A 511 6.40 -4.47 25.62
C ARG A 511 5.19 -4.26 26.51
#